data_AF-A0A3N5LTS3-F1
#
_entry.id   AF-A0A3N5LTS3-F1
#
_cell.length_a   1.000
_cell.length_b   1.000
_cell.length_c   1.000
_cell.angle_alpha   90.00
_cell.angle_beta   90.00
_cell.angle_gamma   90.00
#
_symmetry.space_group_name_H-M   'P 1'
#
loop_
_entity.id
_entity.type
_entity.pdbx_description
1 polymer ?
#
loop_
_entity_poly.entity_id
_entity_poly.type
_entity_poly.pdbx_seq_one_letter_code
_entity_poly.pdbx_strand_id
1 'polypeptide(L)'
;MTDFFDIIKKRVSKGLNTISVKSKEFIETNKVKEEISELQIKKTQIFIDIGKTTFNMYKENNYDELIIKEKCKEINELLIKISEKENELTTIQEEAKKMLIKKED
;
A
#
# COMPACT_ATOMS: atom_id res chain seq x y z
N MET A 1 30.71 11.48 39.25
CA MET A 1 29.58 10.66 38.77
C MET A 1 28.78 11.43 37.73
N THR A 2 29.41 11.77 36.61
CA THR A 2 28.77 12.52 35.50
C THR A 2 28.30 11.54 34.40
N ASP A 3 28.96 10.38 34.31
CA ASP A 3 28.71 9.38 33.26
C ASP A 3 27.31 8.75 33.31
N PHE A 4 26.69 8.59 34.48
CA PHE A 4 25.36 7.98 34.60
C PHE A 4 24.24 8.87 34.03
N PHE A 5 24.31 10.18 34.25
CA PHE A 5 23.34 11.13 33.70
C PHE A 5 23.49 11.25 32.17
N ASP A 6 24.72 11.22 31.66
CA ASP A 6 24.97 11.25 30.21
C ASP A 6 24.53 9.96 29.51
N ILE A 7 24.68 8.80 30.15
CA ILE A 7 24.16 7.52 29.64
C ILE A 7 22.63 7.52 29.57
N ILE A 8 21.96 8.02 30.62
CA ILE A 8 20.49 8.11 30.65
C ILE A 8 20.00 9.09 29.57
N LYS A 9 20.63 10.26 29.45
CA LYS A 9 20.29 11.27 28.43
C LYS A 9 20.48 10.73 27.02
N LYS A 10 21.55 9.97 26.76
CA LYS A 10 21.77 9.27 25.47
C LYS A 10 20.74 8.16 25.20
N ARG A 11 20.29 7.41 26.20
CA ARG A 11 19.24 6.38 26.01
C ARG A 11 17.87 6.98 25.76
N VAL A 12 17.52 8.06 26.47
CA VAL A 12 16.24 8.77 26.28
C VAL A 12 16.18 9.42 24.90
N SER A 13 17.25 10.08 24.45
CA SER A 13 17.30 10.66 23.10
C SER A 13 17.24 9.60 21.99
N LYS A 14 17.89 8.44 22.18
CA LYS A 14 17.76 7.28 21.27
C LYS A 14 16.33 6.74 21.25
N GLY A 15 15.68 6.57 22.41
CA GLY A 15 14.31 6.06 22.51
C GLY A 15 13.26 6.97 21.86
N LEU A 16 13.35 8.28 22.07
CA LEU A 16 12.43 9.27 21.47
C LEU A 16 12.54 9.28 19.93
N ASN A 17 13.75 9.14 19.40
CA ASN A 17 13.99 9.12 17.95
C ASN A 17 13.44 7.85 17.29
N THR A 18 13.57 6.68 17.92
CA THR A 18 13.02 5.41 17.40
C THR A 18 11.50 5.42 17.37
N ILE A 19 10.85 5.98 18.39
CA ILE A 19 9.39 6.11 18.47
C ILE A 19 8.88 7.05 17.37
N SER A 20 9.57 8.18 17.15
CA SER A 20 9.20 9.13 16.09
C SER A 20 9.27 8.50 14.69
N VAL A 21 10.33 7.76 14.39
CA VAL A 21 10.49 7.05 13.09
C VAL A 21 9.39 6.00 12.91
N LYS A 22 9.15 5.14 13.91
CA LYS A 22 8.11 4.10 13.84
C LYS A 22 6.71 4.69 13.71
N SER A 23 6.42 5.79 14.38
CA SER A 23 5.10 6.44 14.30
C SER A 23 4.84 7.01 12.92
N LYS A 24 5.86 7.65 12.31
CA LYS A 24 5.77 8.19 10.95
C LYS A 24 5.61 7.07 9.92
N GLU A 25 6.44 6.03 10.01
CA GLU A 25 6.34 4.82 9.17
C GLU A 25 4.94 4.20 9.29
N PHE A 26 4.41 4.05 10.50
CA PHE A 26 3.09 3.46 10.73
C PHE A 26 1.96 4.25 10.04
N ILE A 27 2.00 5.58 10.12
CA ILE A 27 1.00 6.44 9.46
C ILE A 27 1.11 6.32 7.94
N GLU A 28 2.32 6.44 7.40
CA GLU A 28 2.57 6.38 5.96
C GLU A 28 2.20 5.00 5.38
N THR A 29 2.60 3.91 6.05
CA THR A 29 2.26 2.55 5.63
C THR A 29 0.76 2.26 5.71
N ASN A 30 0.06 2.76 6.73
CA ASN A 30 -1.40 2.58 6.82
C ASN A 30 -2.14 3.33 5.72
N LYS A 31 -1.71 4.55 5.39
CA LYS A 31 -2.29 5.31 4.29
C LYS A 31 -2.15 4.56 2.96
N VAL A 32 -0.95 4.06 2.65
CA VAL A 32 -0.72 3.29 1.42
C VAL A 32 -1.53 1.99 1.42
N LYS A 33 -1.66 1.31 2.57
CA LYS A 33 -2.51 0.10 2.68
C LYS A 33 -3.99 0.39 2.46
N GLU A 34 -4.49 1.53 2.94
CA GLU A 34 -5.87 1.96 2.70
C GLU A 34 -6.11 2.20 1.21
N GLU A 35 -5.20 2.93 0.54
CA GLU A 35 -5.26 3.14 -0.91
C GLU A 35 -5.22 1.82 -1.70
N ILE A 36 -4.37 0.86 -1.30
CA ILE A 36 -4.35 -0.50 -1.89
C ILE A 36 -5.69 -1.20 -1.68
N SER A 37 -6.27 -1.12 -0.48
CA SER A 37 -7.54 -1.76 -0.16
C SER A 37 -8.68 -1.22 -1.01
N GLU A 38 -8.76 0.10 -1.18
CA GLU A 38 -9.74 0.75 -2.06
C GLU A 38 -9.60 0.30 -3.51
N LEU A 39 -8.36 0.24 -4.03
CA LEU A 39 -8.09 -0.25 -5.39
C LEU A 39 -8.48 -1.72 -5.55
N GLN A 40 -8.23 -2.56 -4.55
CA GLN A 40 -8.63 -3.98 -4.56
C GLN A 40 -10.15 -4.14 -4.54
N ILE A 41 -10.87 -3.33 -3.75
CA ILE A 41 -12.34 -3.30 -3.75
C ILE A 41 -12.85 -2.90 -5.12
N LYS A 42 -12.31 -1.82 -5.72
CA LYS A 42 -12.71 -1.37 -7.06
C LYS A 42 -12.46 -2.44 -8.12
N LYS A 43 -11.29 -3.09 -8.09
CA LYS A 43 -10.96 -4.20 -9.00
C LYS A 43 -12.00 -5.33 -8.89
N THR A 44 -12.37 -5.69 -7.66
CA THR A 44 -13.35 -6.76 -7.39
C THR A 44 -14.73 -6.40 -7.92
N GLN A 45 -15.16 -5.15 -7.74
CA GLN A 45 -16.42 -4.65 -8.30
C GLN A 45 -16.43 -4.75 -9.84
N ILE A 46 -15.35 -4.36 -10.52
CA ILE A 46 -15.29 -4.47 -11.99
C ILE A 46 -15.33 -5.93 -12.46
N PHE A 47 -14.67 -6.86 -11.76
CA PHE A 47 -14.79 -8.29 -12.09
C PHE A 47 -16.23 -8.79 -11.99
N ILE A 48 -16.93 -8.41 -10.92
CA ILE A 48 -18.35 -8.73 -10.73
C ILE A 48 -19.17 -8.13 -11.87
N ASP A 49 -18.90 -6.88 -12.25
CA ASP A 49 -19.63 -6.19 -13.30
C ASP A 49 -19.36 -6.79 -14.69
N ILE A 50 -18.14 -7.24 -14.97
CA ILE A 50 -17.83 -8.03 -16.18
C ILE A 50 -18.69 -9.29 -16.19
N GLY A 51 -18.68 -10.07 -15.10
CA GLY A 51 -19.48 -11.29 -15.00
C GLY A 51 -20.97 -11.06 -15.26
N LYS A 52 -21.55 -10.02 -14.63
CA LYS A 52 -22.94 -9.61 -14.85
C LYS A 52 -23.20 -9.17 -16.29
N THR A 53 -22.32 -8.33 -16.83
CA THR A 53 -22.45 -7.79 -18.20
C THR A 53 -22.39 -8.92 -19.22
N THR A 54 -21.39 -9.79 -19.12
CA THR A 54 -21.23 -10.97 -19.98
C THR A 54 -22.43 -11.90 -19.88
N PHE A 55 -22.92 -12.20 -18.68
CA PHE A 55 -24.10 -13.04 -18.50
C PHE A 55 -25.34 -12.46 -19.20
N ASN A 56 -25.63 -11.17 -19.01
CA ASN A 56 -26.75 -10.50 -19.65
C ASN A 56 -26.60 -10.50 -21.18
N MET A 57 -25.37 -10.27 -21.67
CA MET A 57 -25.04 -10.28 -23.09
C MET A 57 -25.31 -11.63 -23.77
N TYR A 58 -24.92 -12.72 -23.10
CA TYR A 58 -25.20 -14.07 -23.59
C TYR A 58 -26.70 -14.39 -23.54
N LYS A 59 -27.39 -13.96 -22.48
CA LYS A 59 -28.84 -14.18 -22.32
C LYS A 59 -29.65 -13.48 -23.41
N GLU A 60 -29.25 -12.28 -23.80
CA GLU A 60 -29.91 -11.46 -24.82
C GLU A 60 -29.40 -11.73 -26.24
N ASN A 61 -28.40 -12.60 -26.39
CA ASN A 61 -27.76 -12.95 -27.66
C ASN A 61 -27.16 -11.73 -28.40
N ASN A 62 -26.69 -10.74 -27.63
CA ASN A 62 -26.12 -9.47 -28.08
C ASN A 62 -24.69 -9.28 -27.58
N TYR A 63 -23.90 -10.37 -27.60
CA TYR A 63 -22.52 -10.36 -27.13
C TYR A 63 -21.67 -9.33 -27.88
N ASP A 64 -21.06 -8.41 -27.11
CA ASP A 64 -20.15 -7.40 -27.61
C ASP A 64 -18.80 -7.52 -26.90
N GLU A 65 -17.81 -7.98 -27.65
CA GLU A 65 -16.44 -8.15 -27.16
C GLU A 65 -15.78 -6.82 -26.79
N LEU A 66 -16.13 -5.71 -27.46
CA LEU A 66 -15.49 -4.41 -27.22
C LEU A 66 -15.77 -3.91 -25.80
N ILE A 67 -17.02 -4.07 -25.34
CA ILE A 67 -17.43 -3.65 -23.99
C ILE A 67 -16.66 -4.45 -22.92
N ILE A 68 -16.49 -5.77 -23.13
CA ILE A 68 -15.72 -6.61 -22.21
C ILE A 68 -14.24 -6.22 -22.24
N LYS A 69 -13.69 -5.97 -23.42
CA LYS A 69 -12.29 -5.57 -23.61
C LYS A 69 -11.97 -4.24 -22.92
N GLU A 70 -12.87 -3.27 -22.95
CA GLU A 70 -12.72 -2.00 -22.23
C GLU A 70 -12.69 -2.19 -20.71
N LYS A 71 -13.59 -3.00 -20.16
CA LYS A 71 -13.58 -3.32 -18.72
C LYS A 71 -12.31 -4.07 -18.31
N CYS A 72 -11.79 -4.96 -19.16
CA CYS A 72 -10.51 -5.64 -18.93
C CYS A 72 -9.32 -4.67 -18.93
N LYS A 73 -9.35 -3.62 -19.76
CA LYS A 73 -8.32 -2.57 -19.71
C LYS A 73 -8.35 -1.81 -18.38
N GLU A 74 -9.53 -1.46 -17.89
CA GLU A 74 -9.67 -0.81 -16.57
C GLU A 74 -9.10 -1.69 -15.44
N ILE A 75 -9.32 -3.01 -15.49
CA ILE A 75 -8.71 -3.95 -14.54
C ILE A 75 -7.18 -3.91 -14.62
N ASN A 76 -6.61 -3.93 -15.83
CA ASN A 76 -5.16 -3.88 -16.00
C ASN A 76 -4.55 -2.60 -15.43
N GLU A 77 -5.21 -1.46 -15.64
CA GLU A 77 -4.78 -0.18 -15.04
C GLU A 77 -4.81 -0.22 -13.51
N LEU A 78 -5.83 -0.85 -12.92
CA LEU A 78 -5.90 -1.01 -11.46
C LEU A 78 -4.82 -1.96 -10.94
N LEU A 79 -4.51 -3.04 -11.67
CA LEU A 79 -3.43 -3.95 -11.30
C LEU A 79 -2.06 -3.26 -11.31
N ILE A 80 -1.80 -2.41 -12.31
CA ILE A 80 -0.58 -1.59 -12.36
C ILE A 80 -0.51 -0.67 -11.13
N LYS A 81 -1.59 0.07 -10.85
CA LYS A 81 -1.65 0.98 -9.68
C LYS A 81 -1.46 0.26 -8.35
N ILE A 82 -2.04 -0.93 -8.19
CA ILE A 82 -1.85 -1.76 -6.99
C ILE A 82 -0.38 -2.15 -6.86
N SER A 83 0.25 -2.63 -7.94
CA SER A 83 1.67 -3.01 -7.95
C SER A 83 2.58 -1.83 -7.60
N GLU A 84 2.32 -0.64 -8.16
CA GLU A 84 3.05 0.59 -7.84
C GLU A 84 2.94 0.94 -6.35
N LYS A 85 1.74 0.83 -5.78
CA LYS A 85 1.49 1.09 -4.36
C LYS A 85 2.11 0.05 -3.43
N GLU A 86 2.15 -1.22 -3.84
CA GLU A 86 2.84 -2.28 -3.10
C GLU A 86 4.37 -2.06 -3.08
N ASN A 87 4.93 -1.57 -4.19
CA ASN A 87 6.34 -1.17 -4.26
C ASN A 87 6.64 0.05 -3.39
N GLU A 88 5.74 1.05 -3.38
CA GLU A 88 5.82 2.21 -2.48
C GLU A 88 5.84 1.76 -1.01
N LEU A 89 4.92 0.87 -0.62
CA LEU A 89 4.83 0.32 0.73
C LEU A 89 6.13 -0.40 1.14
N THR A 90 6.71 -1.17 0.22
CA THR A 90 7.97 -1.88 0.46
C THR A 90 9.13 -0.89 0.64
N THR A 91 9.16 0.16 -0.16
CA THR A 91 10.19 1.21 -0.08
C THR A 91 10.13 1.95 1.27
N ILE A 92 8.93 2.35 1.73
CA ILE A 92 8.75 3.01 3.03
C ILE A 92 9.28 2.13 4.18
N GLN A 93 8.96 0.83 4.15
CA GLN A 93 9.42 -0.12 5.16
C GLN A 93 10.94 -0.32 5.13
N GLU A 94 11.56 -0.36 3.95
CA GLU A 94 13.01 -0.46 3.83
C GLU A 94 13.73 0.81 4.31
N GLU A 95 13.20 1.99 3.96
CA GLU A 95 13.75 3.27 4.39
C GLU A 95 13.68 3.40 5.91
N ALA A 96 12.55 3.05 6.53
CA ALA A 96 12.40 3.05 7.97
C ALA A 96 13.41 2.11 8.65
N LYS A 97 13.60 0.89 8.12
CA LYS A 97 14.62 -0.05 8.60
C LYS A 97 16.04 0.54 8.49
N LYS A 98 16.39 1.14 7.35
CA LYS A 98 17.70 1.77 7.13
C LYS A 98 17.95 2.94 8.09
N MET A 99 16.93 3.75 8.38
CA MET A 99 17.02 4.87 9.33
C MET A 99 17.19 4.42 10.78
N LEU A 100 16.67 3.25 11.15
CA LEU A 100 16.86 2.65 12.47
C LEU A 100 18.27 2.08 12.62
N ILE A 101 18.77 1.34 11.61
CA ILE A 101 20.11 0.73 11.62
C ILE A 101 21.21 1.80 11.66
N LYS A 102 21.13 2.86 10.84
CA LYS A 102 22.10 3.98 10.83
C LYS A 102 22.18 4.78 12.14
N LYS A 103 21.23 4.62 13.05
CA LYS A 103 21.21 5.31 14.36
C LYS A 103 21.69 4.42 15.52
N GLU A 104 21.93 3.14 15.26
CA GLU A 104 22.48 2.19 16.23
C GLU A 104 24.01 2.18 16.27
N ASP A 105 24.66 2.55 15.15
CA ASP A 105 26.10 2.87 15.02
C ASP A 105 26.46 4.27 15.56
#